data_AF-A0A6G0YZ27-F1
#
_entry.id   AF-A0A6G0YZ27-F1
#
_cell.length_a   1.000
_cell.length_b   1.000
_cell.length_c   1.000
_cell.angle_alpha   90.00
_cell.angle_beta   90.00
_cell.angle_gamma   90.00
#
_symmetry.space_group_name_H-M   'P 1'
#
loop_
_entity.id
_entity.type
_entity.pdbx_description
1 polymer ?
#
loop_
_entity_poly.entity_id
_entity_poly.type
_entity_poly.pdbx_seq_one_letter_code
_entity_poly.pdbx_strand_id
1 'polypeptide(L)'
;MLNLLKYSCKAKFENNNDWLIKALIEKLRTTCTKQCVEKKDIQFHPKCTICKDVIHDIKHKIETSPLEKNIQYRLESLCDVLPNKDKCINFVEQYTEKLLNTLIDDVKEQSICAEIGYC
;
A
#
# COMPACT_ATOMS: atom_id res chain seq x y z
N MET A 1 -18.31 24.59 -15.51
CA MET A 1 -16.98 24.48 -16.14
C MET A 1 -16.56 23.02 -16.09
N LEU A 2 -16.39 22.41 -17.26
CA LEU A 2 -16.38 20.96 -17.51
C LEU A 2 -15.10 20.28 -16.99
N ASN A 3 -15.23 19.33 -16.07
CA ASN A 3 -14.16 18.40 -15.70
C ASN A 3 -14.14 17.19 -16.65
N LEU A 4 -13.87 17.45 -17.93
CA LEU A 4 -13.76 16.43 -18.98
C LEU A 4 -12.31 16.13 -19.37
N LEU A 5 -11.36 16.09 -18.43
CA LEU A 5 -9.99 15.63 -18.74
C LEU A 5 -9.33 14.96 -17.53
N LYS A 6 -9.73 13.71 -17.23
CA LYS A 6 -8.83 12.82 -16.47
C LYS A 6 -8.75 11.39 -16.95
N TYR A 7 -9.65 10.93 -17.83
CA TYR A 7 -9.51 9.64 -18.50
C TYR A 7 -10.06 9.71 -19.93
N SER A 8 -9.26 9.19 -20.86
CA SER A 8 -9.45 9.11 -22.30
C SER A 8 -10.81 8.50 -22.69
N CYS A 9 -11.54 9.22 -23.56
CA CYS A 9 -12.77 8.86 -24.28
C CYS A 9 -13.82 7.96 -23.58
N LYS A 10 -14.85 8.61 -23.01
CA LYS A 10 -16.16 7.98 -22.77
C LYS A 10 -17.20 8.71 -23.62
N ALA A 11 -17.56 8.14 -24.76
CA ALA A 11 -18.80 8.49 -25.44
C ALA A 11 -19.85 7.42 -25.07
N LYS A 12 -20.65 7.69 -24.04
CA LYS A 12 -21.85 6.89 -23.74
C LYS A 12 -23.02 7.58 -24.45
N PHE A 13 -23.36 7.12 -25.66
CA PHE A 13 -24.60 7.52 -26.33
C PHE A 13 -25.51 6.31 -26.35
N GLU A 14 -26.56 6.37 -25.55
CA GLU A 14 -27.62 5.37 -25.51
C GLU A 14 -28.44 5.46 -26.80
N ASN A 15 -28.47 4.33 -27.53
CA ASN A 15 -29.30 3.97 -28.68
C ASN A 15 -30.17 5.08 -29.31
N ASN A 16 -29.63 5.79 -30.29
CA ASN A 16 -30.43 6.46 -31.32
C ASN A 16 -29.96 6.00 -32.71
N ASN A 17 -30.90 5.51 -33.52
CA ASN A 17 -30.67 4.95 -34.86
C ASN A 17 -30.44 6.02 -35.94
N ASP A 18 -30.03 7.23 -35.56
CA ASP A 18 -29.74 8.29 -36.53
C ASP A 18 -28.41 7.99 -37.25
N TRP A 19 -28.50 7.81 -38.56
CA TRP A 19 -27.38 7.49 -39.44
C TRP A 19 -26.33 8.62 -39.47
N LEU A 20 -26.74 9.87 -39.25
CA LEU A 20 -25.82 11.01 -39.11
C LEU A 20 -24.99 10.92 -37.83
N ILE A 21 -25.63 10.52 -36.73
CA ILE A 21 -24.94 10.34 -35.45
C ILE A 21 -23.94 9.18 -35.55
N LYS A 22 -24.31 8.07 -36.20
CA LYS A 22 -23.40 6.94 -36.47
C LYS A 22 -22.19 7.36 -37.31
N ALA A 23 -22.40 8.10 -38.40
CA ALA A 23 -21.32 8.55 -39.28
C ALA A 23 -20.35 9.54 -38.60
N LEU A 24 -20.87 10.41 -37.72
CA LEU A 24 -20.06 11.32 -36.91
C LEU A 24 -19.20 10.56 -35.88
N ILE A 25 -19.76 9.53 -35.23
CA ILE A 25 -19.04 8.69 -34.26
C ILE A 25 -17.89 7.92 -34.92
N GLU A 26 -18.10 7.40 -36.13
CA GLU A 26 -17.09 6.64 -36.88
C GLU A 26 -15.84 7.49 -37.16
N LYS A 27 -16.04 8.78 -37.47
CA LYS A 27 -14.94 9.74 -37.72
C LYS A 27 -14.19 10.17 -36.46
N LEU A 28 -14.84 10.14 -35.30
CA LEU A 28 -14.22 10.48 -34.01
C LEU A 28 -13.45 9.30 -33.38
N ARG A 29 -13.70 8.06 -33.80
CA ARG A 29 -13.02 6.84 -33.30
C ARG A 29 -11.57 6.69 -33.73
N THR A 30 -11.10 7.43 -34.73
CA THR A 30 -9.80 7.19 -35.41
C THR A 30 -8.56 7.65 -34.66
N THR A 31 -8.70 8.31 -33.50
CA THR A 31 -7.55 8.77 -32.69
C THR A 31 -7.17 7.88 -31.51
N CYS A 32 -7.89 6.78 -31.25
CA CYS A 32 -7.57 5.87 -30.15
C CYS A 32 -7.00 4.54 -30.68
N THR A 33 -5.67 4.44 -30.75
CA THR A 33 -4.94 3.23 -31.21
C THR A 33 -4.60 2.25 -30.08
N LYS A 34 -4.93 2.58 -28.82
CA LYS A 34 -4.69 1.68 -27.68
C LYS A 34 -5.98 0.94 -27.30
N GLN A 35 -5.85 -0.36 -27.03
CA GLN A 35 -6.95 -1.19 -26.53
C GLN A 35 -7.47 -0.62 -25.21
N CYS A 36 -8.77 -0.37 -25.14
CA CYS A 36 -9.44 -0.03 -23.90
C CYS A 36 -9.35 -1.23 -22.95
N VAL A 37 -8.53 -1.13 -21.91
CA VAL A 37 -8.55 -2.10 -20.81
C VAL A 37 -9.73 -1.73 -19.92
N GLU A 38 -10.69 -2.63 -19.77
CA GLU A 38 -11.71 -2.50 -18.73
C GLU A 38 -10.98 -2.34 -17.39
N LYS A 39 -11.15 -1.20 -16.72
CA LYS A 39 -10.73 -1.07 -15.33
C LYS A 39 -11.54 -2.14 -14.58
N LYS A 40 -10.88 -3.23 -14.19
CA LYS A 40 -11.46 -4.19 -13.26
C LYS A 40 -11.90 -3.37 -12.05
N ASP A 41 -13.19 -3.37 -11.74
CA ASP A 41 -13.71 -2.73 -10.54
C ASP A 41 -13.02 -3.41 -9.35
N ILE A 42 -11.90 -2.84 -8.92
CA ILE A 42 -11.37 -3.10 -7.60
C ILE A 42 -12.50 -2.60 -6.71
N GLN A 43 -13.25 -3.51 -6.09
CA GLN A 43 -14.21 -3.14 -5.06
C GLN A 43 -13.43 -2.29 -4.06
N PHE A 44 -13.64 -0.98 -4.11
CA PHE A 44 -13.06 -0.07 -3.16
C PHE A 44 -13.67 -0.46 -1.83
N HIS A 45 -12.88 -1.11 -1.00
CA HIS A 45 -13.23 -1.43 0.38
C HIS A 45 -12.58 -0.32 1.21
N PRO A 46 -13.32 0.75 1.57
CA PRO A 46 -12.74 1.88 2.29
C PRO A 46 -11.98 1.43 3.54
N LYS A 47 -12.51 0.41 4.24
CA LYS A 47 -11.91 -0.20 5.42
C LYS A 47 -10.56 -0.87 5.13
N CYS A 48 -10.49 -1.70 4.08
CA CYS A 48 -9.27 -2.42 3.72
C CYS A 48 -8.17 -1.45 3.27
N THR A 49 -8.52 -0.40 2.52
CA THR A 49 -7.59 0.65 2.13
C THR A 49 -7.07 1.42 3.35
N ILE A 50 -7.96 1.89 4.23
CA ILE A 50 -7.55 2.61 5.45
C ILE A 50 -6.62 1.75 6.31
N CYS A 51 -6.94 0.47 6.51
CA CYS A 51 -6.09 -0.41 7.28
C CYS A 51 -4.70 -0.53 6.66
N LYS A 52 -4.62 -0.79 5.35
CA LYS A 52 -3.33 -0.92 4.67
C LYS A 52 -2.49 0.35 4.75
N ASP A 53 -3.11 1.51 4.57
CA ASP A 53 -2.43 2.80 4.67
C ASP A 53 -1.90 3.02 6.09
N VAL A 54 -2.68 2.69 7.12
CA VAL A 54 -2.24 2.79 8.53
C VAL A 54 -1.06 1.85 8.80
N ILE A 55 -1.12 0.60 8.35
CA ILE A 55 0.00 -0.35 8.55
C ILE A 55 1.25 0.13 7.80
N HIS A 56 1.09 0.64 6.57
CA HIS A 56 2.19 1.23 5.81
C HIS A 56 2.85 2.40 6.54
N ASP A 57 2.04 3.33 7.06
CA ASP A 57 2.53 4.48 7.82
C ASP A 57 3.24 4.05 9.12
N ILE A 58 2.76 3.00 9.78
CA ILE A 58 3.42 2.42 10.95
C ILE A 58 4.80 1.88 10.57
N LYS A 59 4.91 1.09 9.49
CA LYS A 59 6.20 0.56 9.01
C LYS A 59 7.18 1.68 8.71
N HIS A 60 6.75 2.66 7.91
CA HIS A 60 7.57 3.82 7.58
C HIS A 60 8.00 4.61 8.82
N LYS A 61 7.11 4.79 9.82
CA LYS A 61 7.47 5.45 11.09
C LYS A 61 8.48 4.66 11.91
N ILE A 62 8.43 3.33 11.90
CA ILE A 62 9.41 2.52 12.63
C ILE A 62 10.76 2.59 11.92
N GLU A 63 10.80 2.53 10.59
CA GLU A 63 12.02 2.68 9.78
C GLU A 63 12.68 4.05 9.91
N THR A 64 11.90 5.12 10.08
CA THR A 64 12.40 6.51 10.06
C THR A 64 12.62 7.14 11.43
N SER A 65 12.22 6.48 12.53
CA SER A 65 12.28 7.01 13.89
C SER A 65 13.38 6.33 14.71
N PRO A 66 14.02 7.01 15.69
CA PRO A 66 14.94 6.39 16.65
C PRO A 66 14.23 5.51 17.69
N LEU A 67 13.29 4.66 17.25
CA LEU A 67 12.66 3.61 18.06
C LEU A 67 13.69 2.58 18.53
N GLU A 68 14.71 2.34 17.71
CA GLU A 68 15.83 1.45 17.99
C GLU A 68 16.43 1.64 19.37
N LYS A 69 16.74 2.88 19.79
CA LYS A 69 17.38 3.10 21.11
C LYS A 69 16.50 2.67 22.27
N ASN A 70 15.19 2.91 22.16
CA ASN A 70 14.24 2.50 23.20
C ASN A 70 14.05 0.98 23.23
N ILE A 71 14.05 0.33 22.07
CA ILE A 71 13.92 -1.13 21.97
C ILE A 71 15.21 -1.81 22.42
N GLN A 72 16.35 -1.33 21.96
CA GLN A 72 17.68 -1.80 22.36
C GLN A 72 17.83 -1.75 23.88
N TYR A 73 17.52 -0.62 24.51
CA TYR A 73 17.57 -0.51 25.98
C TYR A 73 16.68 -1.53 26.70
N ARG A 74 15.48 -1.81 26.15
CA ARG A 74 14.58 -2.83 26.70
C ARG A 74 15.08 -4.25 26.48
N LEU A 75 15.81 -4.50 25.39
CA LEU A 75 16.43 -5.79 25.13
C LEU A 75 17.68 -5.99 26.00
N GLU A 76 18.45 -4.92 26.22
CA GLU A 76 19.61 -4.92 27.13
C GLU A 76 19.20 -5.19 28.58
N SER A 77 18.04 -4.71 29.04
CA SER A 77 17.57 -5.01 30.39
C SER A 77 17.22 -6.49 30.60
N LEU A 78 16.93 -7.25 29.54
CA LEU A 78 16.80 -8.72 29.62
C LEU A 78 18.14 -9.40 29.89
N CYS A 79 19.25 -8.73 29.58
CA CYS A 79 20.60 -9.24 29.83
C CYS A 79 20.99 -9.17 31.32
N ASP A 80 20.32 -8.35 32.13
CA ASP A 80 20.68 -8.12 33.54
C ASP A 80 20.59 -9.37 34.42
N VAL A 81 19.73 -10.32 34.04
CA VAL A 81 19.52 -11.58 34.77
C VAL A 81 20.42 -12.72 34.28
N LEU A 82 21.21 -12.50 33.22
CA LEU A 82 22.02 -13.53 32.61
C LEU A 82 23.43 -13.61 33.23
N PRO A 83 24.00 -14.81 33.39
CA PRO A 83 25.33 -14.99 33.97
C PRO A 83 26.46 -14.42 33.11
N ASN A 84 26.22 -14.16 31.82
CA ASN A 84 27.18 -13.54 30.91
C ASN A 84 26.58 -12.29 30.26
N LYS A 85 26.43 -11.25 31.07
CA LYS A 85 25.81 -9.98 30.72
C LYS A 85 26.46 -9.31 29.51
N ASP A 86 27.79 -9.21 29.50
CA ASP A 86 28.52 -8.50 28.45
C ASP A 86 28.32 -9.14 27.07
N LYS A 87 28.29 -10.49 27.01
CA LYS A 87 28.01 -11.19 25.75
C LYS A 87 26.58 -10.95 25.26
N CYS A 88 25.61 -10.85 26.17
CA CYS A 88 24.23 -10.55 25.81
C CYS A 88 24.08 -9.11 25.31
N ILE A 89 24.65 -8.14 26.02
CA ILE A 89 24.63 -6.72 25.61
C ILE A 89 25.24 -6.57 24.21
N ASN A 90 26.43 -7.15 23.99
CA ASN A 90 27.07 -7.14 22.67
C ASN A 90 26.19 -7.76 21.56
N PHE A 91 25.46 -8.84 21.87
CA PHE A 91 24.51 -9.42 20.92
C PHE A 91 23.35 -8.47 20.63
N VAL A 92 22.75 -7.86 21.66
CA VAL A 92 21.65 -6.92 21.49
C VAL A 92 22.09 -5.71 20.67
N GLU A 93 23.24 -5.10 21.00
CA GLU A 93 23.82 -3.98 20.25
C GLU A 93 24.06 -4.32 18.78
N GLN A 94 24.60 -5.51 18.49
CA GLN A 94 24.92 -5.93 17.12
C GLN A 94 23.70 -6.29 16.27
N TYR A 95 22.63 -6.80 16.88
CA TYR A 95 21.53 -7.42 16.14
C TYR A 95 20.20 -6.68 16.25
N THR A 96 20.05 -5.68 17.12
CA THR A 96 18.76 -4.97 17.29
C THR A 96 18.25 -4.37 15.98
N GLU A 97 19.10 -3.64 15.26
CA GLU A 97 18.74 -3.04 13.96
C GLU A 97 18.25 -4.10 12.97
N LYS A 98 19.05 -5.16 12.79
CA LYS A 98 18.73 -6.24 11.87
C LYS A 98 17.45 -6.98 12.26
N LEU A 99 17.23 -7.23 13.54
CA LEU A 99 16.02 -7.88 14.05
C LEU A 99 14.79 -7.03 13.76
N LEU A 100 14.85 -5.72 14.02
CA LEU A 100 13.74 -4.81 13.77
C LEU A 100 13.41 -4.71 12.28
N ASN A 101 14.43 -4.52 11.44
CA ASN A 101 14.23 -4.47 9.99
C ASN A 101 13.60 -5.76 9.46
N THR A 102 14.07 -6.92 9.92
CA THR A 102 13.49 -8.22 9.53
C THR A 102 12.02 -8.35 9.95
N LEU A 103 11.69 -7.94 11.18
CA LEU A 103 10.31 -8.00 11.69
C LEU A 103 9.37 -7.08 10.92
N ILE A 104 9.83 -5.89 10.53
CA ILE A 104 9.03 -4.92 9.76
C ILE A 104 8.81 -5.41 8.33
N ASP A 105 9.84 -5.99 7.71
CA ASP A 105 9.78 -6.53 6.35
C ASP A 105 8.79 -7.69 6.23
N ASP A 106 8.71 -8.54 7.25
CA ASP A 106 7.77 -9.67 7.30
C ASP A 106 6.30 -9.21 7.46
N VAL A 107 6.06 -7.98 7.90
CA VAL A 107 4.71 -7.42 8.02
C VAL A 107 4.14 -7.08 6.66
N LYS A 108 3.19 -7.91 6.21
CA LYS A 108 2.37 -7.67 5.02
C LYS A 108 1.05 -7.02 5.40
N GLU A 109 0.81 -5.82 4.89
CA GLU A 109 -0.38 -5.01 5.18
C GLU A 109 -1.66 -5.79 4.87
N GLN A 110 -1.70 -6.51 3.74
CA GLN A 110 -2.82 -7.36 3.36
C GLN A 110 -3.12 -8.46 4.38
N SER A 111 -2.10 -9.07 4.97
CA SER A 111 -2.27 -10.21 5.89
C SER A 111 -2.79 -9.72 7.24
N ILE A 112 -2.21 -8.64 7.77
CA ILE A 112 -2.69 -8.02 9.02
C ILE A 112 -4.13 -7.56 8.86
N CYS A 113 -4.44 -6.86 7.77
CA CYS A 113 -5.78 -6.34 7.57
C CYS A 113 -6.82 -7.44 7.39
N ALA A 114 -6.46 -8.58 6.81
CA ALA A 114 -7.33 -9.75 6.74
C ALA A 114 -7.55 -10.40 8.12
N GLU A 115 -6.48 -10.54 8.91
CA GLU A 115 -6.55 -11.12 10.25
C GLU A 115 -7.48 -10.32 11.19
N ILE A 116 -7.45 -8.99 11.09
CA ILE A 116 -8.31 -8.11 11.91
C ILE A 116 -9.69 -7.84 11.28
N GLY A 117 -10.01 -8.45 10.13
CA GLY A 117 -11.31 -8.35 9.45
C GLY A 117 -11.59 -6.99 8.77
N TYR A 118 -10.54 -6.24 8.44
CA TYR A 118 -10.64 -5.00 7.66
C TYR A 118 -10.47 -5.24 6.15
N CYS A 119 -9.84 -6.36 5.80
CA CYS A 119 -9.94 -7.09 4.54
C CYS A 119 -10.39 -8.53 4.89
#